data_AF-A0A1G5LXR4-F1
#
_entry.id   AF-A0A1G5LXR4-F1
#
_cell.length_a   1.000
_cell.length_b   1.000
_cell.length_c   1.000
_cell.angle_alpha   90.00
_cell.angle_beta   90.00
_cell.angle_gamma   90.00
#
_symmetry.space_group_name_H-M   'P 1'
#
loop_
_entity.id
_entity.type
_entity.pdbx_description
1 polymer ?
#
loop_
_entity_poly.entity_id
_entity_poly.type
_entity_poly.pdbx_seq_one_letter_code
_entity_poly.pdbx_strand_id
1 'polypeptide(L)'
;MTMSPPVPDDDRLPPARFALDPWTWKEISYLLSNLPMALAGFVYTVFMIGVGVGLSVTVIGLPLLAAGLQGARLLGRAERGRARGLLGIRIDEPSSVALTRHDQGFFPWLWSSLKDPVGWRAVLYSFIRLPWGVLTFTVTLVSLFVLWPVLPFTARLLTNADRAMARGLLSPSDELERRIAELESDRGVVVDTAAADLRRIERDLHDGAQARLVALAMGLGLAKEKLTEDPEAAARMVDEAHGEVKVALQELRDLARGIHPAVLTDRGLDAALSAIASRCTVPVRVGV
;
A
#
# COMPACT_ATOMS: atom_id res chain seq x y z
N MET A 1 5.03 -19.83 34.62
CA MET A 1 6.12 -18.87 34.89
C MET A 1 7.27 -19.21 33.95
N THR A 2 7.15 -18.81 32.68
CA THR A 2 8.12 -19.12 31.62
C THR A 2 9.02 -17.90 31.44
N MET A 3 10.29 -18.04 31.80
CA MET A 3 11.33 -17.03 31.58
C MET A 3 11.48 -16.76 30.08
N SER A 4 11.13 -15.56 29.65
CA SER A 4 11.57 -15.03 28.35
C SER A 4 13.10 -14.95 28.34
N PRO A 5 13.77 -15.32 27.24
CA PRO A 5 15.22 -15.17 27.13
C PRO A 5 15.61 -13.69 27.23
N PRO A 6 16.78 -13.36 27.81
CA PRO A 6 17.22 -11.99 27.98
C PRO A 6 17.38 -11.33 26.60
N VAL A 7 16.70 -10.20 26.40
CA VAL A 7 16.89 -9.31 25.25
C VAL A 7 18.36 -8.87 25.25
N PRO A 8 19.12 -9.05 24.17
CA PRO A 8 20.48 -8.54 24.10
C PRO A 8 20.43 -7.01 24.16
N ASP A 9 21.13 -6.48 25.16
CA ASP A 9 21.30 -5.06 25.43
C ASP A 9 22.07 -4.39 24.26
N ASP A 10 21.35 -3.82 23.29
CA ASP A 10 21.90 -3.20 22.07
C ASP A 10 22.56 -1.82 22.34
N ASP A 11 22.56 -1.38 23.59
CA ASP A 11 23.07 -0.08 24.05
C ASP A 11 24.49 -0.13 24.66
N ARG A 12 25.18 -1.27 24.60
CA ARG A 12 26.58 -1.34 25.05
C ARG A 12 27.51 -0.57 24.10
N LEU A 13 28.03 0.57 24.59
CA LEU A 13 29.13 1.30 23.94
C LEU A 13 30.25 0.32 23.57
N PRO A 14 30.77 0.37 22.34
CA PRO A 14 31.77 -0.58 21.88
C PRO A 14 33.01 -0.51 22.79
N PRO A 15 33.63 -1.67 23.12
CA PRO A 15 34.81 -1.70 24.00
C PRO A 15 35.94 -0.82 23.44
N ALA A 16 36.76 -0.25 24.34
CA ALA A 16 37.94 0.52 23.96
C ALA A 16 38.94 -0.40 23.23
N ARG A 17 38.93 -0.35 21.90
CA ARG A 17 39.77 -1.17 21.01
C ARG A 17 41.09 -0.47 20.68
N PHE A 18 42.16 -1.26 20.55
CA PHE A 18 43.48 -0.76 20.17
C PHE A 18 43.46 -0.11 18.76
N ALA A 19 44.37 0.84 18.54
CA ALA A 19 44.42 1.69 17.35
C ALA A 19 44.66 0.95 16.02
N LEU A 20 45.19 -0.28 16.05
CA LEU A 20 45.55 -1.07 14.87
C LEU A 20 44.98 -2.50 14.93
N ASP A 21 43.78 -2.65 15.47
CA ASP A 21 43.11 -3.97 15.51
C ASP A 21 42.73 -4.46 14.10
N PRO A 22 42.62 -5.79 13.87
CA PRO A 22 42.13 -6.37 12.61
C PRO A 22 40.75 -5.84 12.17
N TRP A 23 39.98 -5.30 13.12
CA TRP A 23 38.69 -4.67 12.86
C TRP A 23 38.81 -3.31 12.16
N THR A 24 39.83 -2.51 12.48
CA THR A 24 40.09 -1.22 11.83
C THR A 24 40.41 -1.43 10.35
N TRP A 25 41.09 -2.52 9.99
CA TRP A 25 41.30 -2.89 8.58
C TRP A 25 40.00 -3.23 7.84
N LYS A 26 38.97 -3.76 8.53
CA LYS A 26 37.62 -3.95 7.95
C LYS A 26 36.88 -2.62 7.75
N GLU A 27 37.05 -1.67 8.67
CA GLU A 27 36.49 -0.31 8.53
C GLU A 27 37.14 0.43 7.36
N ILE A 28 38.46 0.36 7.21
CA ILE A 28 39.21 0.96 6.10
C ILE A 28 38.78 0.33 4.77
N SER A 29 38.69 -1.00 4.68
CA SER A 29 38.28 -1.68 3.44
C SER A 29 36.83 -1.36 3.07
N TYR A 30 35.94 -1.22 4.05
CA TYR A 30 34.57 -0.74 3.84
C TYR A 30 34.55 0.68 3.26
N LEU A 31 35.31 1.61 3.85
CA LEU A 31 35.38 3.01 3.40
C LEU A 31 36.02 3.16 2.01
N LEU A 32 37.09 2.42 1.71
CA LEU A 32 37.69 2.39 0.37
C LEU A 32 36.71 1.85 -0.68
N SER A 33 35.85 0.91 -0.29
CA SER A 33 34.84 0.34 -1.17
C SER A 33 33.60 1.25 -1.34
N ASN A 34 33.47 2.37 -0.62
CA ASN A 34 32.32 3.27 -0.74
C ASN A 34 32.27 3.99 -2.10
N LEU A 35 33.39 4.53 -2.57
CA LEU A 35 33.47 5.24 -3.85
C LEU A 35 33.06 4.36 -5.06
N PRO A 36 33.68 3.17 -5.29
CA PRO A 36 33.33 2.35 -6.45
C PRO A 36 31.87 1.87 -6.42
N MET A 37 31.32 1.62 -5.23
CA MET A 37 29.93 1.20 -5.07
C MET A 37 28.95 2.35 -5.35
N ALA A 38 29.23 3.53 -4.79
CA ALA A 38 28.42 4.72 -5.02
C ALA A 38 28.44 5.13 -6.49
N LEU A 39 29.60 5.02 -7.16
CA LEU A 39 29.72 5.25 -8.59
C LEU A 39 28.91 4.24 -9.41
N ALA A 40 29.03 2.94 -9.11
CA ALA A 40 28.28 1.91 -9.82
C ALA A 40 26.76 2.08 -9.65
N GLY A 41 26.30 2.34 -8.42
CA GLY A 41 24.89 2.61 -8.12
C GLY A 41 24.38 3.86 -8.82
N PHE A 42 25.15 4.95 -8.79
CA PHE A 42 24.80 6.19 -9.49
C PHE A 42 24.70 6.02 -11.01
N VAL A 43 25.72 5.40 -11.64
CA VAL A 43 25.72 5.14 -13.09
C VAL A 43 24.52 4.29 -13.48
N TYR A 44 24.24 3.23 -12.73
CA TYR A 44 23.05 2.41 -12.96
C TYR A 44 21.76 3.20 -12.86
N THR A 45 21.58 3.99 -11.79
CA THR A 45 20.37 4.77 -11.55
C THR A 45 20.17 5.84 -12.63
N VAL A 46 21.21 6.60 -12.98
CA VAL A 46 21.14 7.63 -14.03
C VAL A 46 20.85 7.00 -15.39
N PHE A 47 21.51 5.89 -15.72
CA PHE A 47 21.26 5.17 -16.97
C PHE A 47 19.82 4.66 -17.04
N MET A 48 19.33 3.97 -16.01
CA MET A 48 17.97 3.41 -16.01
C MET A 48 16.88 4.48 -16.03
N ILE A 49 17.05 5.59 -15.30
CA ILE A 49 16.10 6.71 -15.33
C ILE A 49 16.17 7.41 -16.68
N GLY A 50 17.36 7.72 -17.18
CA GLY A 50 17.54 8.40 -18.46
C GLY A 50 16.95 7.60 -19.62
N VAL A 51 17.25 6.29 -19.68
CA VAL A 51 16.70 5.39 -20.70
C VAL A 51 15.20 5.16 -20.48
N GLY A 52 14.75 4.95 -19.24
CA GLY A 52 13.34 4.74 -18.92
C GLY A 52 12.46 5.94 -19.26
N VAL A 53 12.90 7.15 -18.92
CA VAL A 53 12.21 8.41 -19.25
C VAL A 53 12.31 8.68 -20.75
N GLY A 54 13.47 8.50 -21.36
CA GLY A 54 13.64 8.69 -22.81
C GLY A 54 12.75 7.76 -23.63
N LEU A 55 12.57 6.52 -23.17
CA LEU A 55 11.69 5.55 -23.79
C LEU A 55 10.24 5.61 -23.28
N SER A 56 9.87 6.47 -22.32
CA SER A 56 8.52 6.49 -21.75
C SER A 56 7.46 6.95 -22.75
N VAL A 57 7.88 7.65 -23.80
CA VAL A 57 7.04 7.97 -24.97
C VAL A 57 6.61 6.69 -25.69
N THR A 58 7.37 5.61 -25.55
CA THR A 58 7.03 4.28 -26.05
C THR A 58 6.35 3.45 -24.97
N VAL A 59 5.59 2.43 -25.40
CA VAL A 59 4.96 1.45 -24.50
C VAL A 59 5.99 0.70 -23.62
N ILE A 60 7.26 0.65 -24.04
CA ILE A 60 8.34 -0.11 -23.38
C ILE A 60 9.01 0.69 -22.25
N GLY A 61 9.00 2.02 -22.29
CA GLY A 61 9.75 2.82 -21.32
C GLY A 61 9.20 2.78 -19.91
N LEU A 62 7.87 2.75 -19.75
CA LEU A 62 7.24 2.66 -18.43
C LEU A 62 7.60 1.34 -17.70
N PRO A 63 7.50 0.14 -18.34
CA PRO A 63 7.99 -1.12 -17.76
C PRO A 63 9.48 -1.12 -17.45
N LEU A 64 10.29 -0.53 -18.33
CA LEU A 64 11.74 -0.45 -18.12
C LEU A 64 12.08 0.43 -16.90
N LEU A 65 11.35 1.53 -16.72
CA LEU A 65 11.50 2.42 -15.56
C LEU A 65 11.06 1.71 -14.26
N ALA A 66 9.93 1.00 -14.28
CA ALA A 66 9.49 0.16 -13.16
C ALA A 66 10.51 -0.93 -12.79
N ALA A 67 11.07 -1.62 -13.78
CA ALA A 67 12.15 -2.58 -13.57
C ALA A 67 13.42 -1.92 -13.01
N GLY A 68 13.76 -0.70 -13.48
CA GLY A 68 14.86 0.09 -12.97
C GLY A 68 14.73 0.48 -11.50
N LEU A 69 13.52 0.88 -11.06
CA LEU A 69 13.25 1.14 -9.63
C LEU A 69 13.41 -0.13 -8.77
N GLN A 70 12.99 -1.28 -9.28
CA GLN A 70 13.23 -2.56 -8.59
C GLN A 70 14.73 -2.89 -8.51
N GLY A 71 15.50 -2.61 -9.56
CA GLY A 71 16.95 -2.77 -9.55
C GLY A 71 17.64 -1.82 -8.56
N ALA A 72 17.17 -0.57 -8.43
CA ALA A 72 17.67 0.37 -7.42
C ALA A 72 17.45 -0.15 -5.99
N ARG A 73 16.33 -0.87 -5.74
CA ARG A 73 16.08 -1.54 -4.45
C ARG A 73 17.03 -2.69 -4.19
N LEU A 74 17.37 -3.49 -5.20
CA LEU A 74 18.36 -4.57 -5.08
C LEU A 74 19.75 -4.01 -4.76
N LEU A 75 20.13 -2.88 -5.37
CA LEU A 75 21.36 -2.15 -5.05
C LEU A 75 21.37 -1.70 -3.58
N GLY A 76 20.27 -1.12 -3.09
CA GLY A 76 20.13 -0.77 -1.67
C GLY A 76 20.22 -1.99 -0.73
N ARG A 77 19.73 -3.17 -1.14
CA ARG A 77 19.91 -4.43 -0.39
C ARG A 77 21.35 -4.91 -0.40
N ALA A 78 22.04 -4.82 -1.53
CA ALA A 78 23.43 -5.23 -1.67
C ALA A 78 24.36 -4.39 -0.79
N GLU A 79 24.14 -3.07 -0.71
CA GLU A 79 24.92 -2.21 0.17
C GLU A 79 24.69 -2.52 1.66
N ARG A 80 23.45 -2.84 2.05
CA ARG A 80 23.14 -3.29 3.42
C ARG A 80 23.76 -4.66 3.74
N GLY A 81 23.74 -5.58 2.78
CA GLY A 81 24.40 -6.89 2.90
C GLY A 81 25.92 -6.76 3.10
N ARG A 82 26.55 -5.79 2.42
CA ARG A 82 27.97 -5.47 2.58
C ARG A 82 28.28 -4.86 3.95
N ALA A 83 27.46 -3.93 4.43
CA ALA A 83 27.59 -3.38 5.78
C ALA A 83 27.46 -4.48 6.86
N ARG A 84 26.55 -5.43 6.65
CA ARG A 84 26.38 -6.61 7.52
C ARG A 84 27.61 -7.53 7.49
N GLY A 85 28.16 -7.81 6.30
CA GLY A 85 29.30 -8.70 6.13
C GLY A 85 30.63 -8.13 6.65
N LEU A 86 30.88 -6.83 6.46
CA LEU A 86 32.15 -6.20 6.83
C LEU A 86 32.15 -5.60 8.24
N LEU A 87 31.05 -4.99 8.68
CA LEU A 87 30.98 -4.28 9.96
C LEU A 87 30.20 -5.07 11.04
N GLY A 88 29.59 -6.21 10.70
CA GLY A 88 28.89 -7.09 11.65
C GLY A 88 27.59 -6.50 12.23
N ILE A 89 27.14 -5.37 11.69
CA ILE A 89 25.99 -4.62 12.19
C ILE A 89 24.74 -5.04 11.42
N ARG A 90 23.69 -5.45 12.16
CA ARG A 90 22.33 -5.59 11.62
C ARG A 90 21.71 -4.21 11.51
N ILE A 91 21.64 -3.71 10.29
CA ILE A 91 20.70 -2.65 9.93
C ILE A 91 19.40 -3.39 9.60
N ASP A 92 18.35 -3.12 10.37
CA ASP A 92 17.04 -3.74 10.17
C ASP A 92 16.56 -3.49 8.74
N GLU A 93 16.10 -4.57 8.13
CA GLU A 93 15.58 -4.55 6.77
C GLU A 93 14.28 -3.76 6.77
N PRO A 94 14.07 -2.79 5.86
CA PRO A 94 12.75 -2.21 5.66
C PRO A 94 11.80 -3.37 5.45
N SER A 95 10.71 -3.37 6.22
CA SER A 95 9.66 -4.37 6.07
C SER A 95 9.41 -4.57 4.59
N SER A 96 9.63 -5.80 4.09
CA SER A 96 9.20 -6.14 2.75
C SER A 96 7.70 -5.89 2.78
N VAL A 97 7.22 -4.85 2.09
CA VAL A 97 5.80 -4.69 1.79
C VAL A 97 5.36 -6.08 1.39
N ALA A 98 4.59 -6.70 2.28
CA ALA A 98 4.11 -8.05 2.09
C ALA A 98 3.44 -7.96 0.73
N LEU A 99 4.02 -8.61 -0.26
CA LEU A 99 3.48 -8.67 -1.60
C LEU A 99 2.06 -9.18 -1.41
N THR A 100 1.09 -8.27 -1.41
CA THR A 100 -0.32 -8.58 -1.42
C THR A 100 -0.46 -9.40 -2.68
N ARG A 101 -0.57 -10.71 -2.49
CA ARG A 101 -0.42 -11.76 -3.51
C ARG A 101 -1.60 -11.77 -4.50
N HIS A 102 -2.28 -10.64 -4.67
CA HIS A 102 -3.58 -10.49 -5.31
C HIS A 102 -3.55 -9.80 -6.69
N ASP A 103 -2.45 -9.19 -7.11
CA ASP A 103 -2.40 -8.47 -8.39
C ASP A 103 -1.65 -9.25 -9.49
N GLN A 104 -2.32 -10.25 -10.09
CA GLN A 104 -1.76 -11.10 -11.16
C GLN A 104 -1.67 -10.41 -12.55
N GLY A 105 -1.54 -9.08 -12.61
CA GLY A 105 -1.58 -8.31 -13.85
C GLY A 105 -0.36 -7.41 -14.09
N PHE A 106 0.05 -7.28 -15.37
CA PHE A 106 1.12 -6.37 -15.79
C PHE A 106 0.83 -4.89 -15.46
N PHE A 107 -0.40 -4.44 -15.66
CA PHE A 107 -0.80 -3.05 -15.40
C PHE A 107 -0.78 -2.69 -13.89
N PRO A 108 -1.39 -3.47 -12.98
CA PRO A 108 -1.25 -3.26 -11.54
C PRO A 108 0.19 -3.29 -11.03
N TRP A 109 1.02 -4.22 -11.54
CA TRP A 109 2.46 -4.27 -11.23
C TRP A 109 3.19 -3.00 -11.68
N LEU A 110 2.92 -2.54 -12.91
CA LEU A 110 3.53 -1.34 -13.46
C LEU A 110 3.18 -0.11 -12.62
N TRP A 111 1.90 0.02 -12.26
CA TRP A 111 1.39 1.19 -11.55
C TRP A 111 1.80 1.23 -10.08
N SER A 112 1.85 0.08 -9.40
CA SER A 112 2.38 -0.03 -8.04
C SER A 112 3.89 0.27 -8.00
N SER A 113 4.65 -0.18 -9.01
CA SER A 113 6.09 0.07 -9.10
C SER A 113 6.44 1.54 -9.36
N LEU A 114 5.67 2.24 -10.20
CA LEU A 114 5.86 3.66 -10.51
C LEU A 114 5.52 4.58 -9.33
N LYS A 115 4.48 4.25 -8.57
CA LYS A 115 4.04 5.00 -7.40
C LYS A 115 4.81 4.66 -6.12
N ASP A 116 5.77 3.75 -6.21
CA ASP A 116 6.47 3.20 -5.06
C ASP A 116 7.39 4.23 -4.38
N PRO A 117 7.03 4.74 -3.19
CA PRO A 117 7.80 5.79 -2.53
C PRO A 117 9.20 5.29 -2.12
N VAL A 118 9.33 4.00 -1.81
CA VAL A 118 10.61 3.39 -1.40
C VAL A 118 11.57 3.28 -2.59
N GLY A 119 11.06 3.01 -3.79
CA GLY A 119 11.86 2.99 -5.02
C GLY A 119 12.48 4.37 -5.33
N TRP A 120 11.67 5.44 -5.23
CA TRP A 120 12.15 6.81 -5.40
C TRP A 120 13.13 7.25 -4.31
N ARG A 121 12.95 6.80 -3.06
CA ARG A 121 13.93 7.02 -1.99
C ARG A 121 15.27 6.34 -2.27
N ALA A 122 15.26 5.14 -2.84
CA ALA A 122 16.49 4.45 -3.24
C ALA A 122 17.23 5.20 -4.37
N VAL A 123 16.49 5.77 -5.32
CA VAL A 123 17.06 6.66 -6.35
C VAL A 123 17.71 7.89 -5.71
N LEU A 124 17.00 8.61 -4.85
CA LEU A 124 17.52 9.79 -4.16
C LEU A 124 18.77 9.45 -3.33
N TYR A 125 18.74 8.28 -2.69
CA TYR A 125 19.87 7.77 -1.94
C TYR A 125 21.11 7.57 -2.82
N SER A 126 20.98 6.99 -4.02
CA SER A 126 22.12 6.85 -4.96
C SER A 126 22.75 8.19 -5.33
N PHE A 127 21.95 9.24 -5.50
CA PHE A 127 22.44 10.60 -5.78
C PHE A 127 23.21 11.19 -4.59
N ILE A 128 22.72 11.01 -3.36
CA ILE A 128 23.37 11.51 -2.13
C ILE A 128 24.60 10.66 -1.76
N ARG A 129 24.59 9.36 -2.10
CA ARG A 129 25.69 8.43 -1.81
C ARG A 129 26.97 8.82 -2.56
N LEU A 130 26.89 9.33 -3.79
CA LEU A 130 28.05 9.68 -4.60
C LEU A 130 28.96 10.76 -3.95
N PRO A 131 28.48 11.96 -3.59
CA PRO A 131 29.31 12.96 -2.93
C PRO A 131 29.83 12.48 -1.55
N TRP A 132 29.01 11.71 -0.82
CA TRP A 132 29.42 11.12 0.45
C TRP A 132 30.53 10.06 0.30
N GLY A 133 30.42 9.23 -0.74
CA GLY A 133 31.43 8.22 -1.11
C GLY A 133 32.76 8.87 -1.49
N VAL A 134 32.73 9.97 -2.24
CA VAL A 134 33.93 10.76 -2.57
C VAL A 134 34.58 11.34 -1.32
N LEU A 135 33.79 11.93 -0.42
CA LEU A 135 34.30 12.51 0.82
C LEU A 135 34.93 11.44 1.72
N THR A 136 34.20 10.37 2.01
CA THR A 136 34.67 9.27 2.88
C THR A 136 35.92 8.60 2.32
N PHE A 137 35.96 8.34 1.00
CA PHE A 137 37.13 7.77 0.33
C PHE A 137 38.35 8.69 0.42
N THR A 138 38.19 9.98 0.10
CA THR A 138 39.28 10.96 0.10
C THR A 138 39.88 11.12 1.50
N VAL A 139 39.03 11.28 2.52
CA VAL A 139 39.49 11.43 3.92
C VAL A 139 40.19 10.16 4.40
N THR A 140 39.69 8.97 4.05
CA THR A 140 40.31 7.70 4.42
C THR A 140 41.66 7.52 3.74
N LEU A 141 41.74 7.83 2.44
CA LEU A 141 42.98 7.72 1.66
C LEU A 141 44.05 8.68 2.18
N VAL A 142 43.70 9.95 2.42
CA VAL A 142 44.64 10.94 2.99
C VAL A 142 45.06 10.54 4.41
N SER A 143 44.14 10.01 5.22
CA SER A 143 44.48 9.50 6.56
C SER A 143 45.43 8.30 6.51
N LEU A 144 45.33 7.46 5.48
CA LEU A 144 46.19 6.28 5.30
C LEU A 144 47.65 6.66 5.04
N PHE A 145 47.89 7.73 4.29
CA PHE A 145 49.24 8.12 3.87
C PHE A 145 49.85 9.27 4.71
N VAL A 146 49.03 10.20 5.21
CA VAL A 146 49.50 11.44 5.85
C VAL A 146 49.23 11.44 7.35
N LEU A 147 48.03 10.99 7.77
CA LEU A 147 47.56 11.06 9.16
C LEU A 147 47.39 9.66 9.79
N TRP A 148 48.39 8.79 9.62
CA TRP A 148 48.34 7.41 10.10
C TRP A 148 48.00 7.26 11.61
N PRO A 149 48.42 8.16 12.53
CA PRO A 149 48.04 8.04 13.95
C PRO A 149 46.57 8.39 14.22
N VAL A 150 45.95 9.19 13.33
CA VAL A 150 44.57 9.67 13.47
C VAL A 150 43.59 8.76 12.71
N LEU A 151 44.10 7.92 11.80
CA LEU A 151 43.34 6.97 11.00
C LEU A 151 42.29 6.15 11.76
N PRO A 152 42.55 5.55 12.94
CA PRO A 152 41.53 4.79 13.66
C PRO A 152 40.40 5.67 14.18
N PHE A 153 40.66 6.95 14.47
CA PHE A 153 39.63 7.89 14.90
C PHE A 153 38.79 8.37 13.71
N THR A 154 39.43 8.71 12.57
CA THR A 154 38.71 9.14 11.37
C THR A 154 37.89 8.00 10.76
N ALA A 155 38.42 6.77 10.72
CA ALA A 155 37.68 5.60 10.25
C ALA A 155 36.43 5.32 11.09
N ARG A 156 36.53 5.39 12.42
CA ARG A 156 35.39 5.24 13.34
C ARG A 156 34.37 6.37 13.19
N LEU A 157 34.82 7.62 13.07
CA LEU A 157 33.93 8.77 12.88
C LEU A 157 33.15 8.66 11.57
N LEU A 158 33.83 8.34 10.46
CA LEU A 158 33.23 8.22 9.14
C LEU A 158 32.29 7.03 9.03
N THR A 159 32.62 5.88 9.62
CA THR A 159 31.71 4.71 9.66
C THR A 159 30.48 4.98 10.51
N ASN A 160 30.61 5.69 11.64
CA ASN A 160 29.45 6.11 12.43
C ASN A 160 28.57 7.13 11.69
N ALA A 161 29.18 8.07 10.97
CA ALA A 161 28.46 9.04 10.15
C ALA A 161 27.75 8.37 8.96
N ASP A 162 28.41 7.42 8.28
CA ASP A 162 27.80 6.59 7.23
C ASP A 162 26.63 5.77 7.79
N ARG A 163 26.78 5.24 9.01
CA ARG A 163 25.70 4.55 9.72
C ARG A 163 24.55 5.48 10.08
N ALA A 164 24.82 6.69 10.55
CA ALA A 164 23.80 7.69 10.87
C ALA A 164 23.06 8.16 9.62
N MET A 165 23.76 8.33 8.49
CA MET A 165 23.16 8.66 7.20
C MET A 165 22.32 7.49 6.67
N ALA A 166 22.83 6.26 6.73
CA ALA A 166 22.10 5.07 6.34
C ALA A 166 20.85 4.87 7.21
N ARG A 167 20.93 5.06 8.53
CA ARG A 167 19.74 5.07 9.39
C ARG A 167 18.83 6.27 9.05
N GLY A 168 19.31 7.49 8.96
CA GLY A 168 18.45 8.65 8.69
C GLY A 168 17.69 8.57 7.36
N LEU A 169 18.35 8.12 6.29
CA LEU A 169 17.74 8.05 4.96
C LEU A 169 17.02 6.72 4.68
N LEU A 170 17.50 5.62 5.24
CA LEU A 170 17.01 4.27 4.96
C LEU A 170 16.31 3.59 6.16
N SER A 171 16.34 4.16 7.36
CA SER A 171 15.50 3.73 8.49
C SER A 171 14.05 4.05 8.17
N PRO A 172 13.12 3.19 8.58
CA PRO A 172 11.85 3.12 7.91
C PRO A 172 10.93 4.25 8.35
N SER A 173 10.17 4.77 7.39
CA SER A 173 8.86 5.38 7.61
C SER A 173 7.80 4.35 8.03
N ASP A 174 8.21 3.21 8.60
CA ASP A 174 7.37 2.05 8.92
C ASP A 174 6.25 2.41 9.88
N GLU A 175 6.39 3.40 10.76
CA GLU A 175 5.28 3.75 11.64
C GLU A 175 4.16 4.52 10.90
N LEU A 176 4.53 5.35 9.93
CA LEU A 176 3.55 6.05 9.10
C LEU A 176 3.00 5.12 8.01
N GLU A 177 3.84 4.28 7.40
CA GLU A 177 3.42 3.26 6.44
C GLU A 177 2.62 2.13 7.09
N ARG A 178 2.94 1.70 8.32
CA ARG A 178 2.08 0.76 9.08
C ARG A 178 0.76 1.40 9.44
N ARG A 179 0.75 2.64 9.92
CA ARG A 179 -0.52 3.34 10.20
C ARG A 179 -1.36 3.54 8.94
N ILE A 180 -0.75 3.85 7.80
CA ILE A 180 -1.45 3.96 6.52
C ILE A 180 -1.94 2.58 6.05
N ALA A 181 -1.14 1.52 6.16
CA ALA A 181 -1.54 0.17 5.79
C ALA A 181 -2.63 -0.40 6.73
N GLU A 182 -2.61 -0.05 8.01
CA GLU A 182 -3.64 -0.37 8.99
C GLU A 182 -4.94 0.37 8.67
N LEU A 183 -4.86 1.67 8.31
CA LEU A 183 -6.01 2.46 7.87
C LEU A 183 -6.56 2.03 6.50
N GLU A 184 -5.72 1.60 5.56
CA GLU A 184 -6.14 1.05 4.27
C GLU A 184 -6.73 -0.36 4.42
N SER A 185 -6.21 -1.18 5.33
CA SER A 185 -6.76 -2.49 5.69
C SER A 185 -8.17 -2.36 6.29
N ASP A 186 -8.36 -1.44 7.24
CA ASP A 186 -9.68 -1.21 7.85
C ASP A 186 -10.69 -0.66 6.84
N ARG A 187 -10.26 0.22 5.93
CA ARG A 187 -11.16 0.77 4.90
C ARG A 187 -11.48 -0.24 3.80
N GLY A 188 -10.53 -1.10 3.43
CA GLY A 188 -10.73 -2.18 2.46
C GLY A 188 -11.75 -3.20 2.95
N VAL A 189 -11.64 -3.64 4.21
CA VAL A 189 -12.57 -4.61 4.80
C VAL A 189 -14.00 -4.07 4.87
N VAL A 190 -14.18 -2.79 5.20
CA VAL A 190 -15.52 -2.16 5.26
C VAL A 190 -16.13 -1.97 3.87
N VAL A 191 -15.33 -1.55 2.87
CA VAL A 191 -15.81 -1.36 1.49
C VAL A 191 -16.15 -2.70 0.84
N ASP A 192 -15.33 -3.74 1.05
CA ASP A 192 -15.57 -5.07 0.49
C ASP A 192 -16.80 -5.73 1.12
N THR A 193 -17.01 -5.53 2.43
CA THR A 193 -18.21 -6.00 3.13
C THR A 193 -19.47 -5.30 2.59
N ALA A 194 -19.43 -3.98 2.44
CA ALA A 194 -20.54 -3.21 1.87
C ALA A 194 -20.84 -3.60 0.41
N ALA A 195 -19.81 -3.87 -0.40
CA ALA A 195 -19.97 -4.32 -1.78
C ALA A 195 -20.51 -5.76 -1.86
N ALA A 196 -20.17 -6.62 -0.91
CA ALA A 196 -20.75 -7.96 -0.80
C ALA A 196 -22.24 -7.91 -0.42
N ASP A 197 -22.61 -7.06 0.54
CA ASP A 197 -24.00 -6.86 0.94
C ASP A 197 -24.85 -6.24 -0.18
N LEU A 198 -24.30 -5.28 -0.94
CA LEU A 198 -25.00 -4.69 -2.09
C LEU A 198 -25.32 -5.74 -3.16
N ARG A 199 -24.34 -6.60 -3.50
CA ARG A 199 -24.54 -7.71 -4.45
C ARG A 199 -25.55 -8.73 -3.98
N ARG A 200 -25.64 -8.96 -2.66
CA ARG A 200 -26.65 -9.85 -2.07
C ARG A 200 -28.05 -9.24 -2.19
N ILE A 201 -28.20 -7.96 -1.87
CA ILE A 201 -29.47 -7.22 -2.02
C ILE A 201 -29.91 -7.19 -3.48
N GLU A 202 -28.99 -6.94 -4.41
CA GLU A 202 -29.27 -6.96 -5.85
C GLU A 202 -29.79 -8.33 -6.30
N ARG A 203 -29.12 -9.41 -5.88
CA ARG A 203 -29.53 -10.78 -6.21
C ARG A 203 -30.88 -11.14 -5.61
N ASP A 204 -31.10 -10.85 -4.33
CA ASP A 204 -32.38 -11.11 -3.65
C ASP A 204 -33.52 -10.32 -4.30
N LEU A 205 -33.26 -9.08 -4.74
CA LEU A 205 -34.22 -8.27 -5.47
C LEU A 205 -34.51 -8.84 -6.86
N HIS A 206 -33.47 -9.25 -7.59
CA HIS A 206 -33.61 -9.82 -8.92
C HIS A 206 -34.40 -11.14 -8.88
N ASP A 207 -34.03 -12.05 -7.99
CA ASP A 207 -34.70 -13.35 -7.83
C ASP A 207 -36.15 -13.17 -7.34
N GLY A 208 -36.37 -12.25 -6.38
CA GLY A 208 -37.70 -11.92 -5.86
C GLY A 208 -38.62 -11.21 -6.85
N ALA A 209 -38.06 -10.41 -7.77
CA ALA A 209 -38.81 -9.78 -8.85
C ALA A 209 -39.16 -10.78 -9.96
N GLN A 210 -38.23 -11.67 -10.32
CA GLN A 210 -38.48 -12.71 -11.32
C GLN A 210 -39.60 -13.66 -10.89
N ALA A 211 -39.58 -14.15 -9.65
CA ALA A 211 -40.62 -15.05 -9.15
C ALA A 211 -42.02 -14.42 -9.21
N ARG A 212 -42.13 -13.13 -8.86
CA ARG A 212 -43.40 -12.37 -8.91
C ARG A 212 -43.88 -12.09 -10.33
N LEU A 213 -42.99 -11.70 -11.25
CA LEU A 213 -43.36 -11.47 -12.66
C LEU A 213 -43.87 -12.75 -13.33
N VAL A 214 -43.28 -13.90 -13.00
CA VAL A 214 -43.75 -15.21 -13.50
C VAL A 214 -45.14 -15.53 -12.96
N ALA A 215 -45.37 -15.36 -11.66
CA ALA A 215 -46.68 -15.58 -11.05
C ALA A 215 -47.76 -14.68 -11.67
N LEU A 216 -47.44 -13.40 -11.90
CA LEU A 216 -48.33 -12.44 -12.53
C LEU A 216 -48.68 -12.82 -13.98
N ALA A 217 -47.68 -13.23 -14.76
CA ALA A 217 -47.86 -13.66 -16.14
C ALA A 217 -48.73 -14.92 -16.23
N MET A 218 -48.58 -15.87 -15.29
CA MET A 218 -49.43 -17.06 -15.22
C MET A 218 -50.87 -16.71 -14.83
N GLY A 219 -51.07 -15.83 -13.84
CA GLY A 219 -52.41 -15.36 -13.43
C GLY A 219 -53.15 -14.63 -14.55
N LEU A 220 -52.45 -13.75 -15.29
CA LEU A 220 -53.00 -13.07 -16.47
C LEU A 220 -53.28 -14.05 -17.62
N GLY A 221 -52.46 -15.09 -17.79
CA GLY A 221 -52.69 -16.16 -18.77
C GLY A 221 -53.99 -16.92 -18.51
N LEU A 222 -54.22 -17.31 -17.25
CA LEU A 222 -55.47 -17.96 -16.80
C LEU A 222 -56.70 -17.04 -16.93
N ALA A 223 -56.54 -15.75 -16.61
CA ALA A 223 -57.61 -14.78 -16.79
C ALA A 223 -58.00 -14.61 -18.27
N LYS A 224 -57.01 -14.64 -19.18
CA LYS A 224 -57.25 -14.57 -20.63
C LYS A 224 -57.98 -15.80 -21.16
N GLU A 225 -57.68 -16.99 -20.64
CA GLU A 225 -58.36 -18.24 -21.02
C GLU A 225 -59.82 -18.26 -20.58
N LYS A 226 -60.12 -17.74 -19.38
CA LYS A 226 -61.48 -17.67 -18.82
C LYS A 226 -62.34 -16.52 -19.35
N LEU A 227 -61.78 -15.62 -20.14
CA LEU A 227 -62.48 -14.40 -20.58
C LEU A 227 -63.79 -14.68 -21.34
N THR A 228 -63.85 -15.78 -22.09
CA THR A 228 -65.03 -16.21 -22.86
C THR A 228 -65.99 -17.13 -22.09
N GLU A 229 -65.51 -17.84 -21.06
CA GLU A 229 -66.30 -18.83 -20.32
C GLU A 229 -66.90 -18.26 -19.03
N ASP A 230 -66.12 -17.47 -18.29
CA ASP A 230 -66.52 -16.83 -17.03
C ASP A 230 -65.89 -15.42 -16.95
N PRO A 231 -66.57 -14.40 -17.52
CA PRO A 231 -66.08 -13.03 -17.57
C PRO A 231 -65.90 -12.41 -16.18
N GLU A 232 -66.73 -12.79 -15.20
CA GLU A 232 -66.63 -12.28 -13.84
C GLU A 232 -65.40 -12.84 -13.11
N ALA A 233 -65.09 -14.12 -13.28
CA ALA A 233 -63.86 -14.70 -12.74
C ALA A 233 -62.61 -14.12 -13.41
N ALA A 234 -62.64 -13.89 -14.72
CA ALA A 234 -61.55 -13.24 -15.44
C ALA A 234 -61.31 -11.81 -14.92
N ALA A 235 -62.38 -11.04 -14.70
CA ALA A 235 -62.29 -9.69 -14.14
C ALA A 235 -61.66 -9.69 -12.73
N ARG A 236 -62.08 -10.62 -11.85
CA ARG A 236 -61.48 -10.77 -10.52
C ARG A 236 -59.98 -11.08 -10.55
N MET A 237 -59.55 -11.99 -11.44
CA MET A 237 -58.12 -12.34 -11.57
C MET A 237 -57.27 -11.18 -12.10
N VAL A 238 -57.83 -10.36 -13.01
CA VAL A 238 -57.16 -9.15 -13.50
C VAL A 238 -57.02 -8.10 -12.39
N ASP A 239 -58.07 -7.89 -11.59
CA ASP A 239 -58.02 -6.97 -10.45
C ASP A 239 -57.00 -7.41 -9.40
N GLU A 240 -56.91 -8.71 -9.12
CA GLU A 240 -55.96 -9.29 -8.17
C GLU A 240 -54.52 -9.13 -8.65
N ALA A 241 -54.24 -9.41 -9.93
CA ALA A 241 -52.95 -9.15 -10.56
C ALA A 241 -52.60 -7.65 -10.55
N HIS A 242 -53.56 -6.76 -10.81
CA HIS A 242 -53.33 -5.32 -10.74
C HIS A 242 -52.99 -4.85 -9.31
N GLY A 243 -53.63 -5.45 -8.31
CA GLY A 243 -53.32 -5.25 -6.90
C GLY A 243 -51.89 -5.66 -6.55
N GLU A 244 -51.46 -6.85 -6.95
CA GLU A 244 -50.11 -7.37 -6.74
C GLU A 244 -49.02 -6.46 -7.34
N VAL A 245 -49.22 -5.96 -8.56
CA VAL A 245 -48.28 -5.02 -9.21
C VAL A 245 -48.15 -3.74 -8.40
N LYS A 246 -49.25 -3.20 -7.88
CA LYS A 246 -49.26 -1.96 -7.11
C LYS A 246 -48.49 -2.12 -5.79
N VAL A 247 -48.63 -3.27 -5.12
CA VAL A 247 -47.87 -3.60 -3.91
C VAL A 247 -46.37 -3.74 -4.24
N ALA A 248 -46.02 -4.47 -5.29
CA ALA A 248 -44.61 -4.65 -5.69
C ALA A 248 -43.91 -3.33 -6.06
N LEU A 249 -44.60 -2.43 -6.77
CA LEU A 249 -44.10 -1.09 -7.07
C LEU A 249 -43.87 -0.24 -5.82
N GLN A 250 -44.72 -0.41 -4.80
CA GLN A 250 -44.56 0.27 -3.52
C GLN A 250 -43.33 -0.24 -2.77
N GLU A 251 -43.13 -1.55 -2.71
CA GLU A 251 -41.95 -2.18 -2.07
C GLU A 251 -40.64 -1.75 -2.75
N LEU A 252 -40.58 -1.76 -4.09
CA LEU A 252 -39.42 -1.28 -4.86
C LEU A 252 -39.11 0.19 -4.59
N ARG A 253 -40.16 1.03 -4.48
CA ARG A 253 -40.01 2.46 -4.21
C ARG A 253 -39.51 2.73 -2.79
N ASP A 254 -39.94 1.95 -1.82
CA ASP A 254 -39.48 2.07 -0.44
C ASP A 254 -38.04 1.55 -0.28
N LEU A 255 -37.66 0.49 -0.99
CA LEU A 255 -36.28 0.00 -1.07
C LEU A 255 -35.34 1.03 -1.72
N ALA A 256 -35.75 1.63 -2.84
CA ALA A 256 -34.97 2.66 -3.53
C ALA A 256 -34.73 3.90 -2.66
N ARG A 257 -35.70 4.29 -1.83
CA ARG A 257 -35.52 5.39 -0.85
C ARG A 257 -34.63 5.00 0.34
N GLY A 258 -34.58 3.71 0.70
CA GLY A 258 -33.74 3.22 1.79
C GLY A 258 -32.25 3.12 1.44
N ILE A 259 -31.91 2.87 0.17
CA ILE A 259 -30.53 2.62 -0.29
C ILE A 259 -29.83 3.90 -0.77
N HIS A 260 -30.56 4.95 -1.16
CA HIS A 260 -29.92 6.17 -1.67
C HIS A 260 -29.56 7.14 -0.54
N PRO A 261 -28.26 7.41 -0.24
CA PRO A 261 -27.88 8.52 0.62
C PRO A 261 -28.01 9.83 -0.14
N ALA A 262 -29.18 10.10 -0.74
CA ALA A 262 -29.48 11.32 -1.49
C ALA A 262 -29.25 12.57 -0.63
N VAL A 263 -29.51 12.45 0.68
CA VAL A 263 -29.29 13.52 1.65
C VAL A 263 -27.81 13.90 1.74
N LEU A 264 -26.89 12.93 1.57
CA LEU A 264 -25.45 13.17 1.60
C LEU A 264 -25.00 13.96 0.36
N THR A 265 -25.57 13.64 -0.82
CA THR A 265 -25.23 14.27 -2.10
C THR A 265 -25.85 15.65 -2.26
N ASP A 266 -27.11 15.84 -1.82
CA ASP A 266 -27.85 17.09 -2.04
C ASP A 266 -27.74 18.09 -0.89
N ARG A 267 -27.50 17.62 0.34
CA ARG A 267 -27.53 18.46 1.57
C ARG A 267 -26.32 18.32 2.47
N GLY A 268 -25.34 17.50 2.08
CA GLY A 268 -24.08 17.32 2.81
C GLY A 268 -24.18 16.40 4.04
N LEU A 269 -23.03 16.20 4.69
CA LEU A 269 -22.82 15.25 5.79
C LEU A 269 -23.71 15.54 7.00
N ASP A 270 -23.89 16.81 7.35
CA ASP A 270 -24.69 17.23 8.51
C ASP A 270 -26.17 16.86 8.39
N ALA A 271 -26.76 17.12 7.23
CA ALA A 271 -28.15 16.77 6.94
C ALA A 271 -28.37 15.25 6.91
N ALA A 272 -27.39 14.50 6.39
CA ALA A 272 -27.45 13.04 6.32
C ALA A 272 -27.38 12.39 7.71
N LEU A 273 -26.47 12.86 8.56
CA LEU A 273 -26.34 12.37 9.94
C LEU A 273 -27.56 12.74 10.79
N SER A 274 -28.10 13.95 10.62
CA SER A 274 -29.33 14.39 11.30
C SER A 274 -30.56 13.56 10.90
N ALA A 275 -30.68 13.18 9.62
CA ALA A 275 -31.77 12.35 9.12
C ALA A 275 -31.68 10.88 9.55
N ILE A 276 -30.48 10.36 9.82
CA ILE A 276 -30.28 9.03 10.38
C ILE A 276 -30.55 9.06 11.89
N ALA A 277 -30.05 10.06 12.60
CA ALA A 277 -30.25 10.22 14.04
C ALA A 277 -31.73 10.37 14.42
N SER A 278 -32.55 11.02 13.58
CA SER A 278 -34.00 11.16 13.83
C SER A 278 -34.78 9.84 13.73
N ARG A 279 -34.19 8.81 13.10
CA ARG A 279 -34.78 7.46 12.98
C ARG A 279 -34.25 6.48 14.02
N CYS A 280 -33.28 6.89 14.84
CA CYS A 280 -32.76 6.06 15.92
C CYS A 280 -33.72 6.09 17.11
N THR A 281 -34.08 4.90 17.61
CA THR A 281 -34.93 4.71 18.80
C THR A 281 -34.21 4.99 20.12
N VAL A 282 -32.91 5.28 20.05
CA VAL A 282 -32.02 5.57 21.19
C VAL A 282 -31.58 7.04 21.08
N PRO A 283 -31.46 7.80 22.18
CA PRO A 283 -31.01 9.19 22.10
C PRO A 283 -29.59 9.29 21.53
N VAL A 284 -29.47 9.82 20.31
CA VAL A 284 -28.20 10.06 19.61
C VAL A 284 -27.94 11.56 19.55
N ARG A 285 -26.72 11.98 19.91
CA ARG A 285 -26.24 13.35 19.72
C ARG A 285 -25.29 13.38 18.54
N VAL A 286 -25.61 14.20 17.54
CA VAL A 286 -24.78 14.38 16.33
C VAL A 286 -23.96 15.66 16.50
N GLY A 287 -22.66 15.61 16.21
CA GLY A 287 -21.80 16.78 16.15
C GLY A 287 -20.96 16.71 14.88
N VAL A 288 -20.94 17.80 14.12
CA VAL A 288 -20.15 17.97 12.89
C VAL A 288 -19.10 19.04 13.15
#